data_AF-A0A518FVA1-F1
#
_entry.id   AF-A0A518FVA1-F1
#
_cell.length_a   1.000
_cell.length_b   1.000
_cell.length_c   1.000
_cell.angle_alpha   90.00
_cell.angle_beta   90.00
_cell.angle_gamma   90.00
#
_symmetry.space_group_name_H-M   'P 1'
#
loop_
_entity.id
_entity.type
_entity.pdbx_description
1 polymer ?
#
loop_
_entity_poly.entity_id
_entity_poly.type
_entity_poly.pdbx_seq_one_letter_code
_entity_poly.pdbx_strand_id
1 'polypeptide(L)'
;MQYVNFVFDDDDNSTLYTGPVPECDVAYLQQAAAHLKPLSDEEYMTGPAAVLHTLAKYSYVLDADDLYWCIEWDPGFVMIRMSPDAELQWVALRSPVPNFGGREPLPEDGNPEEYECDDNPQYNLIFTPWDAQFDEQDREWGAFVPADNEVQTRFENALARVNELGNVMESRYANHSDDWFKLCIQNLEKWCGEGVRLRPAN
;
A
#
# COMPACT_ATOMS: atom_id res chain seq x y z
N MET A 1 -1.46 -1.78 -15.67
CA MET A 1 -0.89 -1.83 -14.33
C MET A 1 0.63 -1.78 -14.35
N GLN A 2 1.22 -0.90 -13.54
CA GLN A 2 2.67 -0.74 -13.38
C GLN A 2 3.00 -0.39 -11.92
N TYR A 3 4.10 -0.93 -11.41
CA TYR A 3 4.67 -0.45 -10.15
C TYR A 3 5.11 1.00 -10.34
N VAL A 4 5.00 1.79 -9.27
CA VAL A 4 5.49 3.15 -9.21
C VAL A 4 6.33 3.32 -7.95
N ASN A 5 7.56 3.81 -8.11
CA ASN A 5 8.50 4.04 -7.02
C ASN A 5 9.26 5.36 -7.21
N PHE A 6 9.67 5.97 -6.10
CA PHE A 6 10.55 7.15 -6.12
C PHE A 6 11.99 6.69 -5.93
N VAL A 7 12.88 7.13 -6.81
CA VAL A 7 14.32 6.97 -6.64
C VAL A 7 14.90 8.33 -6.28
N PHE A 8 15.62 8.38 -5.17
CA PHE A 8 16.26 9.61 -4.69
C PHE A 8 17.74 9.59 -5.08
N ASP A 9 18.23 10.69 -5.64
CA ASP A 9 19.66 10.87 -5.88
C ASP A 9 20.39 11.38 -4.61
N ASP A 10 21.71 11.50 -4.69
CA ASP A 10 22.56 11.98 -3.58
C ASP A 10 22.24 13.43 -3.14
N ASP A 11 21.52 14.19 -3.97
CA ASP A 11 21.09 15.57 -3.72
C ASP A 11 19.62 15.64 -3.22
N ASP A 12 19.05 14.50 -2.80
CA ASP A 12 17.65 14.33 -2.38
C ASP A 12 16.61 14.69 -3.46
N ASN A 13 16.99 14.78 -4.74
CA ASN A 13 16.02 14.92 -5.82
C ASN A 13 15.36 13.58 -6.10
N SER A 14 14.03 13.56 -6.17
CA SER A 14 13.28 12.36 -6.52
C SER A 14 12.98 12.29 -8.01
N THR A 15 13.15 11.11 -8.59
CA THR A 15 12.65 10.77 -9.92
C THR A 15 11.66 9.63 -9.79
N LEU A 16 10.51 9.76 -10.46
CA LEU A 16 9.51 8.70 -10.50
C LEU A 16 9.95 7.63 -11.50
N TYR A 17 9.94 6.37 -11.07
CA TYR A 17 10.23 5.20 -11.90
C TYR A 17 8.99 4.31 -12.00
N THR A 18 8.95 3.52 -13.07
CA THR A 18 7.90 2.54 -13.32
C THR A 18 8.47 1.20 -13.71
N GLY A 19 7.86 0.13 -13.22
CA GLY A 19 8.21 -1.25 -13.58
C GLY A 19 6.97 -2.09 -13.89
N PRO A 20 7.08 -3.17 -14.67
CA PRO A 20 5.97 -4.09 -14.89
C PRO A 20 5.54 -4.77 -13.59
N VAL A 21 4.23 -4.98 -13.44
CA VAL A 21 3.68 -5.83 -12.36
C VAL A 21 3.52 -7.25 -12.89
N PRO A 22 4.12 -8.27 -12.24
CA PRO A 22 3.94 -9.68 -12.60
C PRO A 22 2.45 -10.09 -12.62
N GLU A 23 2.09 -11.03 -13.50
CA GLU A 23 0.68 -11.44 -13.66
C GLU A 23 0.04 -11.99 -12.37
N CYS A 24 0.82 -12.69 -11.54
CA CYS A 24 0.38 -13.18 -10.23
C CYS A 24 0.03 -12.03 -9.26
N ASP A 25 0.87 -11.00 -9.22
CA ASP A 25 0.66 -9.80 -8.40
C ASP A 25 -0.54 -8.99 -8.92
N VAL A 26 -0.71 -8.87 -10.24
CA VAL A 26 -1.89 -8.25 -10.86
C VAL A 26 -3.17 -8.98 -10.45
N ALA A 27 -3.19 -10.31 -10.56
CA ALA A 27 -4.36 -11.11 -10.21
C ALA A 27 -4.72 -10.97 -8.73
N TYR A 28 -3.72 -10.96 -7.85
CA TYR A 28 -3.91 -10.75 -6.43
C TYR A 28 -4.43 -9.34 -6.10
N LEU A 29 -3.86 -8.30 -6.72
CA LEU A 29 -4.32 -6.92 -6.54
C LEU A 29 -5.78 -6.76 -7.00
N GLN A 30 -6.15 -7.36 -8.12
CA GLN A 30 -7.54 -7.35 -8.62
C GLN A 30 -8.50 -8.09 -7.69
N GLN A 31 -8.06 -9.22 -7.12
CA GLN A 31 -8.84 -9.93 -6.11
C GLN A 31 -9.05 -9.05 -4.88
N ALA A 32 -8.01 -8.35 -4.40
CA ALA A 32 -8.13 -7.40 -3.31
C ALA A 32 -9.03 -6.20 -3.66
N ALA A 33 -8.95 -5.71 -4.89
CA ALA A 33 -9.75 -4.59 -5.37
C ALA A 33 -11.26 -4.89 -5.32
N ALA A 34 -11.65 -6.15 -5.48
CA ALA A 34 -13.05 -6.58 -5.35
C ALA A 34 -13.63 -6.43 -3.94
N HIS A 35 -12.78 -6.26 -2.92
CA HIS A 35 -13.17 -6.07 -1.52
C HIS A 35 -13.06 -4.62 -1.04
N LEU A 36 -12.72 -3.68 -1.93
CA LEU A 36 -12.62 -2.26 -1.60
C LEU A 36 -13.95 -1.73 -1.07
N LYS A 37 -13.87 -1.05 0.07
CA LYS A 37 -14.97 -0.29 0.67
C LYS A 37 -14.62 1.20 0.71
N PRO A 38 -15.60 2.10 0.75
CA PRO A 38 -15.36 3.52 0.96
C PRO A 38 -14.44 3.80 2.15
N LEU A 39 -13.55 4.79 2.00
CA LEU A 39 -12.72 5.37 3.05
C LEU A 39 -13.07 6.86 3.14
N SER A 40 -13.69 7.28 4.23
CA SER A 40 -13.95 8.70 4.43
C SER A 40 -12.65 9.48 4.70
N ASP A 41 -12.65 10.78 4.43
CA ASP A 41 -11.51 11.65 4.74
C ASP A 41 -11.09 11.57 6.22
N GLU A 42 -12.06 11.46 7.14
CA GLU A 42 -11.79 11.35 8.57
C GLU A 42 -11.15 10.01 8.92
N GLU A 43 -11.63 8.91 8.33
CA GLU A 43 -10.98 7.60 8.49
C GLU A 43 -9.57 7.60 7.90
N TYR A 44 -9.35 8.27 6.75
CA TYR A 44 -8.02 8.43 6.19
C TYR A 44 -7.08 9.19 7.16
N MET A 45 -7.52 10.35 7.65
CA MET A 45 -6.72 11.19 8.56
C MET A 45 -6.52 10.58 9.95
N THR A 46 -7.40 9.68 10.40
CA THR A 46 -7.32 9.01 11.70
C THR A 46 -6.88 7.55 11.59
N GLY A 47 -6.25 7.17 10.48
CA GLY A 47 -5.69 5.84 10.26
C GLY A 47 -4.51 5.90 9.30
N PRO A 48 -4.69 5.67 7.99
CA PRO A 48 -3.60 5.44 7.06
C PRO A 48 -2.67 6.64 6.85
N ALA A 49 -3.11 7.88 7.07
CA ALA A 49 -2.23 9.04 6.99
C ALA A 49 -1.02 8.94 7.95
N ALA A 50 -1.18 8.25 9.09
CA ALA A 50 -0.09 8.03 10.03
C ALA A 50 1.01 7.11 9.50
N VAL A 51 0.77 6.32 8.46
CA VAL A 51 1.76 5.39 7.87
C VAL A 51 3.02 6.13 7.43
N LEU A 52 2.88 7.36 6.91
CA LEU A 52 4.01 8.20 6.51
C LEU A 52 4.90 8.65 7.69
N HIS A 53 4.42 8.51 8.93
CA HIS A 53 5.16 8.76 10.16
C HIS A 53 5.70 7.48 10.81
N THR A 54 5.62 6.35 10.11
CA THR A 54 6.10 5.04 10.58
C THR A 54 7.30 4.55 9.76
N LEU A 55 7.83 3.39 10.13
CA LEU A 55 8.82 2.64 9.35
C LEU A 55 8.16 1.54 8.49
N ALA A 56 6.84 1.63 8.25
CA ALA A 56 6.14 0.70 7.36
C ALA A 56 6.70 0.83 5.94
N LYS A 57 6.98 -0.31 5.30
CA LYS A 57 7.30 -0.31 3.87
C LYS A 57 5.99 -0.19 3.11
N TYR A 58 6.04 0.53 2.01
CA TYR A 58 4.89 0.67 1.13
C TYR A 58 5.36 0.86 -0.29
N SER A 59 4.41 0.73 -1.21
CA SER A 59 4.63 0.94 -2.62
C SER A 59 3.37 1.46 -3.28
N TYR A 60 3.50 1.82 -4.56
CA TYR A 60 2.38 2.20 -5.38
C TYR A 60 2.26 1.32 -6.61
N VAL A 61 1.01 1.04 -6.99
CA VAL A 61 0.67 0.43 -8.28
C VAL A 61 -0.30 1.35 -9.01
N LEU A 62 0.05 1.77 -10.22
CA LEU A 62 -0.81 2.59 -11.06
C LEU A 62 -1.51 1.72 -12.11
N ASP A 63 -2.84 1.79 -12.17
CA ASP A 63 -3.66 1.13 -13.17
C ASP A 63 -4.65 2.11 -13.81
N ALA A 64 -4.45 2.41 -15.09
CA ALA A 64 -5.11 3.54 -15.75
C ALA A 64 -4.91 4.84 -14.94
N ASP A 65 -5.98 5.37 -14.32
CA ASP A 65 -5.98 6.56 -13.47
C ASP A 65 -6.09 6.22 -11.97
N ASP A 66 -6.22 4.95 -11.62
CA ASP A 66 -6.31 4.47 -10.24
C ASP A 66 -4.91 4.21 -9.68
N LEU A 67 -4.61 4.79 -8.51
CA LEU A 67 -3.38 4.55 -7.77
C LEU A 67 -3.68 3.72 -6.52
N TYR A 68 -3.09 2.53 -6.44
CA TYR A 68 -3.17 1.66 -5.28
C TYR A 68 -1.93 1.87 -4.42
N TRP A 69 -2.11 2.36 -3.20
CA TRP A 69 -1.08 2.43 -2.17
C TRP A 69 -1.13 1.15 -1.34
N CYS A 70 -0.09 0.32 -1.48
CA CYS A 70 0.06 -0.97 -0.83
C CYS A 70 1.01 -0.83 0.36
N ILE A 71 0.55 -1.19 1.56
CA ILE A 71 1.22 -0.85 2.82
C ILE A 71 1.44 -2.12 3.65
N GLU A 72 2.68 -2.36 4.06
CA GLU A 72 3.00 -3.37 5.07
C GLU A 72 2.42 -2.93 6.41
N TRP A 73 1.61 -3.79 7.04
CA TRP A 73 1.14 -3.55 8.39
C TRP A 73 1.11 -4.86 9.17
N ASP A 74 1.41 -4.86 10.47
CA ASP A 74 1.22 -6.06 11.28
C ASP A 74 -0.22 -6.06 11.83
N PRO A 75 -1.03 -7.13 11.66
CA PRO A 75 -0.71 -8.48 11.16
C PRO A 75 -1.13 -8.79 9.71
N GLY A 76 -1.06 -7.82 8.80
CA GLY A 76 -1.46 -8.02 7.41
C GLY A 76 -0.94 -6.99 6.42
N PHE A 77 -1.86 -6.28 5.79
CA PHE A 77 -1.60 -5.40 4.66
C PHE A 77 -2.77 -4.44 4.50
N VAL A 78 -2.50 -3.19 4.16
CA VAL A 78 -3.54 -2.21 3.83
C VAL A 78 -3.35 -1.81 2.37
N MET A 79 -4.43 -1.82 1.59
CA MET A 79 -4.46 -1.23 0.26
C MET A 79 -5.46 -0.09 0.23
N ILE A 80 -5.02 1.05 -0.28
CA ILE A 80 -5.85 2.23 -0.51
C ILE A 80 -5.86 2.53 -1.99
N ARG A 81 -7.04 2.58 -2.59
CA ARG A 81 -7.23 3.07 -3.94
C ARG A 81 -7.55 4.56 -3.89
N MET A 82 -6.74 5.32 -4.62
CA MET A 82 -6.92 6.74 -4.87
C MET A 82 -7.25 6.91 -6.36
N SER A 83 -8.28 7.67 -6.66
CA SER A 83 -8.69 7.96 -8.04
C SER A 83 -8.98 9.45 -8.15
N PRO A 84 -8.64 10.11 -9.28
CA PRO A 84 -9.00 11.50 -9.51
C PRO A 84 -10.51 11.72 -9.32
N ASP A 85 -10.86 12.74 -8.56
CA ASP A 85 -12.24 13.19 -8.31
C ASP A 85 -13.20 12.12 -7.72
N ALA A 86 -12.68 11.01 -7.18
CA ALA A 86 -13.48 9.98 -6.55
C ALA A 86 -13.23 9.89 -5.04
N GLU A 87 -14.15 9.21 -4.35
CA GLU A 87 -13.96 8.85 -2.94
C GLU A 87 -12.80 7.86 -2.81
N LEU A 88 -11.98 8.02 -1.77
CA LEU A 88 -10.97 7.05 -1.42
C LEU A 88 -11.64 5.70 -1.12
N GLN A 89 -10.98 4.62 -1.50
CA GLN A 89 -11.44 3.28 -1.14
C GLN A 89 -10.30 2.51 -0.51
N TRP A 90 -10.61 1.53 0.32
CA TRP A 90 -9.58 0.75 0.98
C TRP A 90 -10.03 -0.66 1.31
N VAL A 91 -9.05 -1.50 1.60
CA VAL A 91 -9.24 -2.83 2.16
C VAL A 91 -8.04 -3.14 3.06
N ALA A 92 -8.32 -3.79 4.20
CA ALA A 92 -7.29 -4.47 4.98
C ALA A 92 -7.29 -5.95 4.62
N LEU A 93 -6.11 -6.50 4.36
CA LEU A 93 -5.89 -7.92 4.10
C LEU A 93 -5.17 -8.54 5.29
N ARG A 94 -5.55 -9.74 5.68
CA ARG A 94 -4.83 -10.52 6.70
C ARG A 94 -3.55 -11.11 6.10
N SER A 95 -2.51 -11.27 6.92
CA SER A 95 -1.30 -11.98 6.48
C SER A 95 -1.63 -13.41 6.02
N PRO A 96 -0.96 -13.92 4.97
CA PRO A 96 -1.13 -15.29 4.50
C PRO A 96 -0.59 -16.30 5.51
N VAL A 97 0.23 -15.87 6.47
CA VAL A 97 0.76 -16.72 7.54
C VAL A 97 -0.07 -16.48 8.83
N PRO A 98 -1.03 -17.37 9.19
CA PRO A 98 -1.99 -17.16 10.29
C PRO A 98 -1.37 -16.90 11.65
N ASN A 99 -0.15 -17.36 11.89
CA ASN A 99 0.57 -17.20 13.17
C ASN A 99 1.64 -16.09 13.14
N PHE A 100 1.76 -15.35 12.03
CA PHE A 100 2.75 -14.28 11.91
C PHE A 100 2.55 -13.23 13.00
N GLY A 101 3.65 -12.71 13.55
CA GLY A 101 3.60 -11.74 14.66
C GLY A 101 3.13 -12.32 16.00
N GLY A 102 2.98 -13.65 16.13
CA GLY A 102 2.48 -14.28 17.36
C GLY A 102 0.96 -14.17 17.55
N ARG A 103 0.23 -13.88 16.47
CA ARG A 103 -1.23 -13.83 16.47
C ARG A 103 -1.84 -15.23 16.54
N GLU A 104 -2.99 -15.34 17.19
CA GLU A 104 -3.79 -16.57 17.17
C GLU A 104 -4.56 -16.69 15.84
N PRO A 105 -4.47 -17.83 15.14
CA PRO A 105 -5.24 -18.08 13.93
C PRO A 105 -6.74 -18.03 14.20
N LEU A 106 -7.48 -17.37 13.31
CA LEU A 106 -8.94 -17.44 13.28
C LEU A 106 -9.41 -18.62 12.44
N PRO A 107 -10.64 -19.14 12.65
CA PRO A 107 -11.20 -20.21 11.82
C PRO A 107 -11.23 -19.91 10.31
N GLU A 108 -11.33 -18.62 9.95
CA GLU A 108 -11.34 -18.13 8.57
C GLU A 108 -9.94 -18.11 7.93
N ASP A 109 -8.87 -18.32 8.71
CA ASP A 109 -7.50 -18.29 8.23
C ASP A 109 -7.09 -19.51 7.38
N GLY A 110 -7.91 -20.57 7.33
CA GLY A 110 -7.62 -21.76 6.52
C GLY A 110 -6.31 -22.48 6.92
N ASN A 111 -5.76 -23.31 6.03
CA ASN A 111 -4.49 -24.00 6.27
C ASN A 111 -3.31 -23.15 5.73
N PRO A 112 -2.30 -22.79 6.55
CA PRO A 112 -1.09 -22.12 6.08
C PRO A 112 -0.38 -22.84 4.92
N GLU A 113 -0.45 -24.17 4.85
CA GLU A 113 0.17 -24.99 3.78
C GLU A 113 -0.50 -24.78 2.41
N GLU A 114 -1.70 -24.20 2.36
CA GLU A 114 -2.36 -23.83 1.09
C GLU A 114 -1.78 -22.54 0.47
N TYR A 115 -0.85 -21.88 1.18
CA TYR A 115 -0.17 -20.66 0.73
C TYR A 115 1.27 -20.95 0.25
N GLU A 116 1.58 -22.21 -0.10
CA GLU A 116 2.81 -22.60 -0.80
C GLU A 116 2.82 -22.12 -2.26
N CYS A 117 2.56 -20.83 -2.48
CA CYS A 117 3.03 -20.19 -3.70
C CYS A 117 4.48 -19.80 -3.42
N ASP A 118 5.41 -20.31 -4.24
CA ASP A 118 6.83 -19.89 -4.18
C ASP A 118 6.97 -18.36 -4.36
N ASP A 119 5.96 -17.72 -4.97
CA ASP A 119 5.74 -16.28 -5.02
C ASP A 119 4.71 -15.82 -3.97
N ASN A 120 5.05 -14.81 -3.16
CA ASN A 120 4.12 -14.22 -2.21
C ASN A 120 3.59 -12.89 -2.78
N PRO A 121 2.49 -12.87 -3.55
CA PRO A 121 2.07 -11.65 -4.26
C PRO A 121 1.71 -10.51 -3.32
N GLN A 122 1.18 -10.80 -2.12
CA GLN A 122 0.93 -9.79 -1.09
C GLN A 122 2.23 -9.10 -0.63
N TYR A 123 3.32 -9.86 -0.55
CA TYR A 123 4.65 -9.34 -0.22
C TYR A 123 5.26 -8.61 -1.42
N ASN A 124 5.26 -9.24 -2.60
CA ASN A 124 5.85 -8.70 -3.82
C ASN A 124 5.29 -7.32 -4.16
N LEU A 125 3.98 -7.12 -3.99
CA LEU A 125 3.32 -5.84 -4.21
C LEU A 125 4.00 -4.68 -3.46
N ILE A 126 4.58 -4.92 -2.28
CA ILE A 126 5.28 -3.91 -1.49
C ILE A 126 6.78 -3.95 -1.73
N PHE A 127 7.37 -5.13 -1.58
CA PHE A 127 8.81 -5.26 -1.39
C PHE A 127 9.58 -5.18 -2.70
N THR A 128 9.03 -5.69 -3.81
CA THR A 128 9.67 -5.55 -5.13
C THR A 128 9.95 -4.08 -5.50
N PRO A 129 8.95 -3.17 -5.48
CA PRO A 129 9.20 -1.75 -5.74
C PRO A 129 9.97 -1.03 -4.61
N TRP A 130 9.82 -1.46 -3.35
CA TRP A 130 10.57 -0.91 -2.23
C TRP A 130 12.07 -1.19 -2.37
N ASP A 131 12.46 -2.42 -2.68
CA ASP A 131 13.86 -2.81 -2.87
C ASP A 131 14.45 -2.04 -4.06
N ALA A 132 13.72 -1.96 -5.18
CA ALA A 132 14.08 -1.15 -6.34
C ALA A 132 14.20 0.36 -6.04
N GLN A 133 13.51 0.89 -5.02
CA GLN A 133 13.72 2.30 -4.63
C GLN A 133 15.14 2.54 -4.10
N PHE A 134 15.75 1.57 -3.42
CA PHE A 134 17.05 1.74 -2.76
C PHE A 134 18.21 1.06 -3.48
N ASP A 135 17.95 0.02 -4.30
CA ASP A 135 18.99 -0.77 -4.95
C ASP A 135 18.90 -0.69 -6.49
N GLU A 136 20.01 -0.35 -7.14
CA GLU A 136 20.11 -0.25 -8.60
C GLU A 136 19.97 -1.59 -9.30
N GLN A 137 20.52 -2.65 -8.73
CA GLN A 137 20.41 -4.00 -9.26
C GLN A 137 18.97 -4.49 -9.21
N ASP A 138 18.23 -4.20 -8.13
CA ASP A 138 16.80 -4.53 -8.05
C ASP A 138 15.97 -3.72 -9.06
N ARG A 139 16.34 -2.46 -9.33
CA ARG A 139 15.75 -1.69 -10.45
C ARG A 139 15.99 -2.35 -11.80
N GLU A 140 17.22 -2.75 -12.07
CA GLU A 140 17.58 -3.40 -13.33
C GLU A 140 16.85 -4.73 -13.50
N TRP A 141 16.82 -5.57 -12.46
CA TRP A 141 16.12 -6.85 -12.46
C TRP A 141 14.61 -6.70 -12.59
N GLY A 142 14.03 -5.70 -11.92
CA GLY A 142 12.61 -5.36 -12.01
C GLY A 142 12.24 -4.57 -13.27
N ALA A 143 13.19 -4.31 -14.18
CA ALA A 143 13.00 -3.51 -15.38
C ALA A 143 12.37 -2.12 -15.11
N PHE A 144 12.74 -1.50 -14.00
CA PHE A 144 12.28 -0.16 -13.63
C PHE A 144 12.96 0.90 -14.51
N VAL A 145 12.15 1.76 -15.13
CA VAL A 145 12.62 2.87 -15.98
C VAL A 145 11.98 4.19 -15.54
N PRO A 146 12.63 5.34 -15.79
CA PRO A 146 12.03 6.64 -15.47
C PRO A 146 10.64 6.79 -16.11
N ALA A 147 9.68 7.25 -15.31
CA ALA A 147 8.31 7.50 -15.73
C ALA A 147 8.27 8.66 -16.74
N ASP A 148 7.45 8.52 -17.78
CA ASP A 148 7.16 9.63 -18.68
C ASP A 148 6.23 10.66 -18.03
N ASN A 149 6.06 11.81 -18.70
CA ASN A 149 5.23 12.91 -18.19
C ASN A 149 3.74 12.52 -18.03
N GLU A 150 3.24 11.57 -18.83
CA GLU A 150 1.85 11.13 -18.76
C GLU A 150 1.61 10.29 -17.50
N VAL A 151 2.53 9.38 -17.18
CA VAL A 151 2.51 8.63 -15.92
C VAL A 151 2.65 9.56 -14.73
N GLN A 152 3.60 10.50 -14.76
CA GLN A 152 3.78 11.47 -13.67
C GLN A 152 2.49 12.26 -13.41
N THR A 153 1.86 12.76 -14.47
CA THR A 153 0.59 13.50 -14.36
C THR A 153 -0.53 12.66 -13.74
N ARG A 154 -0.68 11.40 -14.16
CA ARG A 154 -1.72 10.50 -13.60
C ARG A 154 -1.46 10.19 -12.13
N PHE A 155 -0.20 9.93 -11.78
CA PHE A 155 0.20 9.69 -10.40
C PHE A 155 -0.09 10.91 -9.51
N GLU A 156 0.31 12.11 -9.93
CA GLU A 156 0.05 13.36 -9.19
C GLU A 156 -1.45 13.64 -9.04
N ASN A 157 -2.23 13.45 -10.11
CA ASN A 157 -3.67 13.63 -10.08
C ASN A 157 -4.35 12.67 -9.11
N ALA A 158 -3.92 11.41 -9.05
CA ALA A 158 -4.45 10.43 -8.11
C ALA A 158 -4.11 10.78 -6.65
N LEU A 159 -2.94 11.36 -6.39
CA LEU A 159 -2.53 11.79 -5.04
C LEU A 159 -3.14 13.13 -4.59
N ALA A 160 -3.73 13.91 -5.48
CA ALA A 160 -4.18 15.27 -5.18
C ALA A 160 -5.03 15.34 -3.90
N ARG A 161 -5.99 14.43 -3.74
CA ARG A 161 -6.88 14.40 -2.56
C ARG A 161 -6.12 14.12 -1.26
N VAL A 162 -5.24 13.13 -1.25
CA VAL A 162 -4.52 12.76 -0.02
C VAL A 162 -3.49 13.83 0.37
N ASN A 163 -2.90 14.51 -0.61
CA ASN A 163 -2.03 15.66 -0.37
C ASN A 163 -2.78 16.85 0.25
N GLU A 164 -4.01 17.12 -0.19
CA GLU A 164 -4.89 18.11 0.46
C GLU A 164 -5.19 17.72 1.92
N LEU A 165 -5.53 16.45 2.16
CA LEU A 165 -5.83 15.94 3.50
C LEU A 165 -4.61 16.00 4.43
N GLY A 166 -3.40 15.77 3.91
CA GLY A 166 -2.15 15.93 4.67
C GLY A 166 -2.00 17.34 5.26
N ASN A 167 -2.24 18.38 4.46
CA ASN A 167 -2.19 19.77 4.92
C ASN A 167 -3.25 20.08 6.01
N VAL A 168 -4.45 19.51 5.87
CA VAL A 168 -5.53 19.65 6.86
C VAL A 168 -5.17 18.93 8.16
N MET A 169 -4.64 17.71 8.05
CA MET A 169 -4.23 16.86 9.16
C MET A 169 -3.12 17.53 9.98
N GLU A 170 -2.06 18.02 9.34
CA GLU A 170 -0.97 18.73 10.01
C GLU A 170 -1.49 19.90 10.84
N SER A 171 -2.37 20.72 10.25
CA SER A 171 -2.99 21.85 10.94
C SER A 171 -3.89 21.43 12.10
N ARG A 172 -4.65 20.35 11.95
CA ARG A 172 -5.65 19.88 12.92
C ARG A 172 -5.01 19.21 14.13
N TYR A 173 -3.98 18.40 13.93
CA TYR A 173 -3.38 17.57 14.98
C TYR A 173 -2.02 18.07 15.47
N ALA A 174 -1.51 19.21 14.97
CA ALA A 174 -0.22 19.79 15.37
C ALA A 174 0.01 19.84 16.90
N ASN A 175 -1.01 20.16 17.68
CA ASN A 175 -0.89 20.31 19.14
C ASN A 175 -1.12 18.99 19.91
N HIS A 176 -1.51 17.91 19.23
CA HIS A 176 -1.88 16.63 19.82
C HIS A 176 -1.34 15.45 19.00
N SER A 177 -0.16 15.61 18.40
CA SER A 177 0.44 14.64 17.47
C SER A 177 0.56 13.24 18.08
N ASP A 178 0.95 13.14 19.35
CA ASP A 178 1.15 11.86 20.02
C ASP A 178 -0.16 11.09 20.24
N ASP A 179 -1.23 11.79 20.61
CA ASP A 179 -2.54 11.19 20.84
C ASP A 179 -3.20 10.81 19.51
N TRP A 180 -3.06 11.67 18.50
CA TRP A 180 -3.48 11.39 17.13
C TRP A 180 -2.77 10.15 16.57
N PHE A 181 -1.44 10.08 16.70
CA PHE A 181 -0.66 8.96 16.18
C PHE A 181 -1.10 7.65 16.84
N LYS A 182 -1.25 7.62 18.18
CA LYS A 182 -1.77 6.44 18.90
C LYS A 182 -3.14 6.01 18.40
N LEU A 183 -4.05 6.96 18.18
CA LEU A 183 -5.38 6.67 17.63
C LEU A 183 -5.27 6.02 16.25
N CYS A 184 -4.40 6.55 15.38
CA CYS A 184 -4.21 6.00 14.04
C CYS A 184 -3.68 4.58 14.06
N ILE A 185 -2.67 4.30 14.87
CA ILE A 185 -2.11 2.95 15.04
C ILE A 185 -3.19 2.00 15.54
N GLN A 186 -3.96 2.37 16.57
CA GLN A 186 -5.05 1.55 17.10
C GLN A 186 -6.12 1.24 16.05
N ASN A 187 -6.48 2.22 15.23
CA ASN A 187 -7.44 2.04 14.14
C ASN A 187 -6.88 1.08 13.08
N LEU A 188 -5.64 1.27 12.63
CA LEU A 188 -4.99 0.41 11.63
C LEU A 188 -4.84 -1.03 12.13
N GLU A 189 -4.39 -1.23 13.37
CA GLU A 189 -4.27 -2.57 13.99
C GLU A 189 -5.63 -3.27 14.07
N LYS A 190 -6.68 -2.56 14.51
CA LYS A 190 -8.03 -3.10 14.55
C LYS A 190 -8.50 -3.53 13.17
N TRP A 191 -8.34 -2.65 12.18
CA TRP A 191 -8.75 -2.90 10.81
C TRP A 191 -8.02 -4.07 10.16
N CYS A 192 -6.72 -4.19 10.37
CA CYS A 192 -5.91 -5.32 9.89
C CYS A 192 -6.28 -6.62 10.60
N GLY A 193 -6.58 -6.55 11.91
CA GLY A 193 -7.11 -7.67 12.68
C GLY A 193 -8.46 -8.19 12.18
N GLU A 194 -9.27 -7.33 11.55
CA GLU A 194 -10.58 -7.64 10.96
C GLU A 194 -10.54 -7.72 9.41
N GLY A 195 -9.35 -7.73 8.82
CA GLY A 195 -9.15 -7.71 7.37
C GLY A 195 -9.69 -8.95 6.67
N VAL A 196 -9.94 -8.83 5.36
CA VAL A 196 -10.31 -9.99 4.54
C VAL A 196 -9.10 -10.89 4.31
N ARG A 197 -9.32 -12.19 4.15
CA ARG A 197 -8.27 -13.11 3.78
C ARG A 197 -8.42 -13.54 2.33
N LEU A 198 -7.36 -13.33 1.56
CA LEU A 198 -7.31 -13.70 0.14
C LEU A 198 -6.36 -14.86 -0.06
N ARG A 199 -6.66 -15.69 -1.05
CA ARG A 199 -5.79 -16.79 -1.49
C ARG A 199 -5.24 -16.44 -2.86
N PRO A 200 -3.92 -16.57 -3.10
CA PRO A 200 -3.37 -16.45 -4.44
C PRO A 200 -4.14 -17.34 -5.42
N ALA A 201 -4.35 -16.86 -6.64
CA ALA A 201 -4.96 -17.69 -7.68
C ALA A 201 -3.96 -18.78 -8.11
N ASN A 202 -4.42 -20.04 -8.14
CA ASN A 202 -3.67 -21.18 -8.66
C ASN A 202 -3.57 -21.16 -10.19
#